data_AF-B3PNJ3-F1
#
_entry.id   AF-B3PNJ3-F1
#
_cell.length_a   1.000
_cell.length_b   1.000
_cell.length_c   1.000
_cell.angle_alpha   90.00
_cell.angle_beta   90.00
_cell.angle_gamma   90.00
#
_symmetry.space_group_name_H-M   'P 1'
#
loop_
_entity.id
_entity.type
_entity.pdbx_description
1 polymer ?
#
loop_
_entity_poly.entity_id
_entity_poly.type
_entity_poly.pdbx_seq_one_letter_code
_entity_poly.pdbx_strand_id
1 'polypeptide(L)'
;MAKNKSSNLKINFLNVVAFLIILCILGIGVILILAGASLLGPINKGGAIACYVIGGIFVLIFVFIIAKIIAIVVSENTYKKNALDVKELFKNLSPSETQIDLDNEFNETAEAQDIEALNIYYTFIREFEQKSFKEEKIELVDYRIKIAIQNLIMRVKKTFGYFDTYLAIDFTKASTRKIGPLRRDIRKFREYFTNIREVINVADIIAKEEILKIRQAKVKE
;
A
#
# COMPACT_ATOMS: atom_id res chain seq x y z
N MET A 1 10.32 -21.69 15.31
CA MET A 1 9.39 -21.92 14.18
C MET A 1 7.90 -22.15 14.55
N ALA A 2 7.47 -22.20 15.82
CA ALA A 2 6.05 -22.47 16.16
C ALA A 2 5.12 -21.24 16.25
N LYS A 3 5.65 -20.00 16.19
CA LYS A 3 4.88 -18.76 16.43
C LYS A 3 4.13 -18.24 15.18
N ASN A 4 4.51 -18.65 13.98
CA ASN A 4 3.96 -18.14 12.71
C ASN A 4 2.66 -18.84 12.25
N LYS A 5 2.35 -20.03 12.77
CA LYS A 5 1.16 -20.79 12.33
C LYS A 5 -0.14 -20.25 12.92
N SER A 6 -0.10 -19.66 14.13
CA SER A 6 -1.30 -19.16 14.80
C SER A 6 -1.71 -17.74 14.36
N SER A 7 -0.78 -16.91 13.87
CA SER A 7 -1.13 -15.59 13.31
C SER A 7 -1.87 -15.74 11.98
N ASN A 8 -1.43 -16.64 11.10
CA ASN A 8 -2.09 -16.91 9.82
C ASN A 8 -3.51 -17.44 9.99
N LEU A 9 -3.77 -18.28 11.00
CA LEU A 9 -5.13 -18.75 11.31
C LEU A 9 -6.04 -17.61 11.78
N LYS A 10 -5.53 -16.70 12.63
CA LYS A 10 -6.30 -15.53 13.10
C LYS A 10 -6.63 -14.57 11.96
N ILE A 11 -5.67 -14.32 11.07
CA ILE A 11 -5.87 -13.47 9.89
C ILE A 11 -6.88 -14.09 8.93
N ASN A 12 -6.76 -15.39 8.65
CA ASN A 12 -7.72 -16.10 7.80
C ASN A 12 -9.13 -16.10 8.40
N PHE A 13 -9.25 -16.30 9.71
CA PHE A 13 -10.53 -16.21 10.41
C PHE A 13 -11.14 -14.82 10.32
N LEU A 14 -10.34 -13.77 10.58
CA LEU A 14 -10.77 -12.37 10.45
C LEU A 14 -11.23 -12.05 9.02
N ASN A 15 -10.55 -12.56 8.00
CA ASN A 15 -10.93 -12.39 6.60
C ASN A 15 -12.26 -13.06 6.28
N VAL A 16 -12.49 -14.28 6.78
CA VAL A 16 -13.77 -14.98 6.64
C VAL A 16 -14.89 -14.21 7.33
N VAL A 17 -14.65 -13.72 8.55
CA VAL A 17 -15.64 -12.91 9.29
C VAL A 17 -15.94 -11.61 8.53
N ALA A 18 -14.93 -10.92 8.01
CA ALA A 18 -15.12 -9.71 7.21
C ALA A 18 -15.94 -9.99 5.94
N PHE A 19 -15.66 -11.10 5.24
CA PHE A 19 -16.42 -11.52 4.07
C PHE A 19 -17.88 -11.84 4.42
N LEU A 20 -18.13 -12.54 5.52
CA LEU A 20 -19.49 -12.82 6.01
C LEU A 20 -20.25 -11.53 6.34
N ILE A 21 -19.60 -10.56 6.99
CA ILE A 21 -20.21 -9.25 7.28
C ILE A 21 -20.62 -8.55 5.98
N ILE A 22 -19.75 -8.56 4.96
CA ILE A 22 -20.05 -7.95 3.65
C ILE A 22 -21.23 -8.66 2.98
N LEU A 23 -21.31 -10.00 3.04
CA LEU A 23 -22.46 -10.75 2.54
C LEU A 23 -23.74 -10.47 3.32
N CYS A 24 -23.67 -10.27 4.63
CA CYS A 24 -24.83 -9.88 5.44
C CYS A 24 -25.38 -8.51 5.02
N ILE A 25 -24.52 -7.54 4.66
CA ILE A 25 -24.96 -6.23 4.13
C ILE A 25 -25.81 -6.43 2.86
N LEU A 26 -25.35 -7.29 1.94
CA LEU A 26 -26.14 -7.64 0.74
C LEU A 26 -27.44 -8.35 1.12
N GLY A 27 -27.38 -9.35 1.99
CA GLY A 27 -28.55 -10.13 2.42
C GLY A 27 -29.63 -9.26 3.04
N ILE A 28 -29.27 -8.33 3.94
CA ILE A 28 -30.18 -7.35 4.52
C ILE A 28 -30.81 -6.48 3.41
N GLY A 29 -30.00 -5.98 2.48
CA GLY A 29 -30.48 -5.18 1.35
C GLY A 29 -31.52 -5.92 0.50
N VAL A 30 -31.23 -7.17 0.14
CA VAL A 30 -32.13 -8.03 -0.65
C VAL A 30 -33.42 -8.34 0.11
N ILE A 31 -33.32 -8.72 1.40
CA ILE A 31 -34.50 -9.02 2.23
C ILE A 31 -35.41 -7.78 2.34
N LEU A 32 -34.84 -6.59 2.53
CA LEU A 32 -35.61 -5.35 2.58
C LEU A 32 -36.32 -5.06 1.25
N ILE A 33 -35.66 -5.27 0.11
CA ILE A 33 -36.27 -5.10 -1.21
C ILE A 33 -37.42 -6.11 -1.41
N LEU A 34 -37.23 -7.38 -1.02
CA LEU A 34 -38.27 -8.42 -1.10
C LEU A 34 -39.45 -8.12 -0.17
N ALA A 35 -39.19 -7.58 1.03
CA ALA A 35 -40.23 -7.11 1.94
C ALA A 35 -41.02 -5.95 1.32
N GLY A 36 -40.34 -4.97 0.72
CA GLY A 36 -40.97 -3.86 -0.01
C GLY A 36 -41.85 -4.31 -1.18
N ALA A 37 -41.50 -5.41 -1.83
CA ALA A 37 -42.29 -6.06 -2.87
C ALA A 37 -43.47 -6.88 -2.34
N SER A 38 -43.71 -6.89 -1.03
CA SER A 38 -44.74 -7.69 -0.36
C SER A 38 -44.61 -9.21 -0.59
N LEU A 39 -43.43 -9.69 -0.98
CA LEU A 39 -43.16 -11.12 -1.17
C LEU A 39 -42.97 -11.86 0.17
N LEU A 40 -42.74 -11.13 1.26
CA LEU A 40 -42.61 -11.66 2.62
C LEU A 40 -43.86 -11.41 3.49
N GLY A 41 -44.96 -11.00 2.87
CA GLY A 41 -46.22 -10.66 3.54
C GLY A 41 -46.72 -9.26 3.18
N PRO A 42 -47.96 -8.91 3.57
CA PRO A 42 -48.55 -7.62 3.26
C PRO A 42 -47.92 -6.50 4.10
N ILE A 43 -47.59 -5.39 3.45
CA ILE A 43 -46.94 -4.23 4.07
C ILE A 43 -47.61 -2.96 3.55
N ASN A 44 -47.75 -1.95 4.41
CA ASN A 44 -48.38 -0.70 4.00
C ASN A 44 -47.47 0.10 3.04
N LYS A 45 -48.04 1.06 2.30
CA LYS A 45 -47.29 1.83 1.29
C LYS A 45 -46.08 2.56 1.86
N GLY A 46 -46.19 3.13 3.06
CA GLY A 46 -45.08 3.83 3.71
C GLY A 46 -43.92 2.89 4.07
N GLY A 47 -44.24 1.72 4.60
CA GLY A 47 -43.29 0.64 4.86
C GLY A 47 -42.62 0.18 3.57
N ALA A 48 -43.38 0.01 2.49
CA ALA A 48 -42.84 -0.45 1.21
C ALA A 48 -41.77 0.51 0.67
N ILE A 49 -42.06 1.81 0.73
CA ILE A 49 -41.12 2.87 0.33
C ILE A 49 -39.87 2.84 1.22
N ALA A 50 -40.02 2.76 2.54
CA ALA A 50 -38.90 2.70 3.47
C ALA A 50 -37.99 1.48 3.22
N CYS A 51 -38.59 0.31 2.98
CA CYS A 51 -37.91 -0.92 2.62
C CYS A 51 -37.09 -0.78 1.34
N TYR A 52 -37.63 -0.17 0.28
CA TYR A 52 -36.88 0.06 -0.97
C TYR A 52 -35.73 1.05 -0.79
N VAL A 53 -35.96 2.17 -0.08
CA VAL A 53 -34.92 3.19 0.13
C VAL A 53 -33.76 2.62 0.96
N ILE A 54 -34.07 2.01 2.10
CA ILE A 54 -33.04 1.45 2.99
C ILE A 54 -32.36 0.25 2.29
N GLY A 55 -33.13 -0.66 1.69
CA GLY A 55 -32.57 -1.80 0.95
C GLY A 55 -31.64 -1.35 -0.19
N GLY A 56 -32.03 -0.31 -0.93
CA GLY A 56 -31.20 0.31 -1.96
C GLY A 56 -29.89 0.88 -1.41
N ILE A 57 -29.91 1.55 -0.27
CA ILE A 57 -28.69 2.05 0.40
C ILE A 57 -27.75 0.89 0.74
N PHE A 58 -28.26 -0.19 1.32
CA PHE A 58 -27.45 -1.37 1.67
C PHE A 58 -26.82 -2.03 0.43
N VAL A 59 -27.58 -2.18 -0.65
CA VAL A 59 -27.06 -2.70 -1.93
C VAL A 59 -26.00 -1.76 -2.51
N LEU A 60 -26.22 -0.45 -2.49
CA LEU A 60 -25.23 0.52 -2.97
C LEU A 60 -23.93 0.47 -2.16
N ILE A 61 -24.02 0.37 -0.83
CA ILE A 61 -22.86 0.20 0.04
C ILE A 61 -22.11 -1.08 -0.31
N PHE A 62 -22.82 -2.19 -0.52
CA PHE A 62 -22.21 -3.45 -0.95
C PHE A 62 -21.47 -3.30 -2.28
N VAL A 63 -22.11 -2.73 -3.30
CA VAL A 63 -21.49 -2.49 -4.62
C VAL A 63 -20.24 -1.61 -4.47
N PHE A 64 -20.30 -0.58 -3.65
CA PHE A 64 -19.15 0.29 -3.37
C PHE A 64 -17.98 -0.47 -2.73
N ILE A 65 -18.26 -1.33 -1.75
CA ILE A 65 -17.24 -2.17 -1.09
C ILE A 65 -16.59 -3.12 -2.13
N ILE A 66 -17.40 -3.82 -2.93
CA ILE A 66 -16.88 -4.74 -3.96
C ILE A 66 -16.03 -4.00 -4.99
N ALA A 67 -16.51 -2.86 -5.49
CA ALA A 67 -15.76 -2.02 -6.42
C ALA A 67 -14.40 -1.59 -5.83
N LYS A 68 -14.36 -1.25 -4.53
CA LYS A 68 -13.12 -0.92 -3.83
C LYS A 68 -12.16 -2.10 -3.72
N ILE A 69 -12.66 -3.29 -3.37
CA ILE A 69 -11.83 -4.51 -3.31
C ILE A 69 -11.21 -4.80 -4.68
N ILE A 70 -12.02 -4.74 -5.74
CA ILE A 70 -11.53 -4.94 -7.12
C ILE A 70 -10.45 -3.91 -7.46
N ALA A 71 -10.69 -2.62 -7.16
CA ALA A 71 -9.72 -1.56 -7.43
C ALA A 71 -8.38 -1.80 -6.70
N ILE A 72 -8.42 -2.27 -5.44
CA ILE A 72 -7.23 -2.64 -4.68
C ILE A 72 -6.49 -3.77 -5.40
N VAL A 73 -7.15 -4.90 -5.67
CA VAL A 73 -6.53 -6.07 -6.32
C VAL A 73 -5.93 -5.74 -7.68
N VAL A 74 -6.61 -4.92 -8.48
CA VAL A 74 -6.09 -4.45 -9.78
C VAL A 74 -4.83 -3.59 -9.59
N SER A 75 -4.84 -2.68 -8.61
CA SER A 75 -3.67 -1.85 -8.30
C SER A 75 -2.48 -2.71 -7.81
N GLU A 76 -2.74 -3.68 -6.93
CA GLU A 76 -1.71 -4.58 -6.42
C GLU A 76 -1.05 -5.37 -7.56
N ASN A 77 -1.86 -6.00 -8.42
CA ASN A 77 -1.37 -6.72 -9.59
C ASN A 77 -0.56 -5.82 -10.54
N THR A 78 -0.95 -4.54 -10.67
CA THR A 78 -0.21 -3.59 -11.50
C THR A 78 1.18 -3.33 -10.92
N TYR A 79 1.29 -3.07 -9.61
CA TYR A 79 2.59 -2.88 -8.97
C TYR A 79 3.46 -4.13 -9.03
N LYS A 80 2.90 -5.33 -8.78
CA LYS A 80 3.64 -6.59 -8.87
C LYS A 80 4.23 -6.82 -10.25
N LYS A 81 3.43 -6.59 -11.31
CA LYS A 81 3.86 -6.79 -12.70
C LYS A 81 4.97 -5.83 -13.13
N ASN A 82 4.97 -4.62 -12.58
CA ASN A 82 5.93 -3.58 -12.95
C ASN A 82 7.17 -3.57 -12.04
N ALA A 83 7.20 -4.37 -10.97
CA ALA A 83 8.27 -4.38 -10.00
C ALA A 83 9.61 -4.77 -10.66
N LEU A 84 10.62 -3.93 -10.46
CA LEU A 84 11.99 -4.18 -10.89
C LEU A 84 12.67 -5.16 -9.94
N ASP A 85 13.55 -6.02 -10.47
CA ASP A 85 14.48 -6.79 -9.64
C ASP A 85 15.56 -5.85 -9.11
N VAL A 86 15.44 -5.46 -7.84
CA VAL A 86 16.39 -4.56 -7.17
C VAL A 86 17.76 -5.22 -7.01
N LYS A 87 17.84 -6.55 -6.89
CA LYS A 87 19.14 -7.23 -6.82
C LYS A 87 19.88 -7.13 -8.15
N GLU A 88 19.16 -7.34 -9.25
CA GLU A 88 19.73 -7.21 -10.59
C GLU A 88 20.12 -5.76 -10.90
N LEU A 89 19.25 -4.81 -10.57
CA LEU A 89 19.45 -3.37 -10.80
C LEU A 89 20.75 -2.84 -10.17
N PHE A 90 21.16 -3.41 -9.03
CA PHE A 90 22.32 -2.96 -8.27
C PHE A 90 23.58 -3.82 -8.48
N LYS A 91 23.53 -4.86 -9.31
CA LYS A 91 24.62 -5.85 -9.45
C LYS A 91 25.98 -5.25 -9.85
N ASN A 92 25.96 -4.16 -10.62
CA ASN A 92 27.17 -3.54 -11.17
C ASN A 92 27.59 -2.27 -10.41
N LEU A 93 26.87 -1.89 -9.36
CA LEU A 93 27.22 -0.73 -8.53
C LEU A 93 28.16 -1.16 -7.41
N SER A 94 29.08 -0.29 -7.01
CA SER A 94 30.03 -0.53 -5.92
C SER A 94 29.51 0.10 -4.63
N PRO A 95 28.91 -0.67 -3.70
CA PRO A 95 28.47 -0.15 -2.41
C PRO A 95 29.65 0.17 -1.49
N SER A 96 29.43 1.08 -0.52
CA SER A 96 30.35 1.25 0.61
C SER A 96 30.28 0.06 1.56
N GLU A 97 31.32 -0.15 2.39
CA GLU A 97 31.33 -1.21 3.43
C GLU A 97 30.09 -1.15 4.32
N THR A 98 29.71 0.06 4.76
CA THR A 98 28.50 0.29 5.56
C THR A 98 27.21 -0.11 4.86
N GLN A 99 27.14 0.01 3.53
CA GLN A 99 25.97 -0.39 2.75
C GLN A 99 25.92 -1.91 2.58
N ILE A 100 27.08 -2.56 2.47
CA ILE A 100 27.19 -4.02 2.41
C ILE A 100 26.68 -4.63 3.71
N ASP A 101 27.09 -4.09 4.86
CA ASP A 101 26.69 -4.62 6.17
C ASP A 101 25.16 -4.57 6.35
N LEU A 102 24.53 -3.44 6.00
CA LEU A 102 23.07 -3.27 6.08
C LEU A 102 22.32 -4.16 5.08
N ASP A 103 22.85 -4.32 3.87
CA ASP A 103 22.26 -5.20 2.87
C ASP A 103 22.34 -6.68 3.31
N ASN A 104 23.44 -7.07 3.95
CA ASN A 104 23.61 -8.39 4.54
C ASN A 104 22.62 -8.63 5.69
N GLU A 105 22.47 -7.68 6.62
CA GLU A 105 21.50 -7.77 7.72
C GLU A 105 20.07 -7.99 7.20
N PHE A 106 19.69 -7.26 6.15
CA PHE A 106 18.42 -7.45 5.49
C PHE A 106 18.31 -8.84 4.86
N ASN A 107 19.30 -9.26 4.06
CA ASN A 107 19.26 -10.55 3.35
C ASN A 107 19.26 -11.76 4.29
N GLU A 108 19.86 -11.65 5.48
CA GLU A 108 19.85 -12.71 6.50
C GLU A 108 18.48 -12.90 7.15
N THR A 109 17.67 -11.83 7.24
CA THR A 109 16.40 -11.82 7.96
C THR A 109 15.17 -11.75 7.05
N ALA A 110 15.35 -11.39 5.79
CA ALA A 110 14.29 -11.21 4.82
C ALA A 110 13.69 -12.55 4.37
N GLU A 111 12.36 -12.61 4.44
CA GLU A 111 11.58 -13.67 3.80
C GLU A 111 11.30 -13.28 2.33
N ALA A 112 10.86 -14.24 1.50
CA ALA A 112 10.56 -13.99 0.09
C ALA A 112 9.58 -12.82 -0.13
N GLN A 113 8.60 -12.66 0.78
CA GLN A 113 7.64 -11.55 0.76
C GLN A 113 8.30 -10.18 1.01
N ASP A 114 9.40 -10.13 1.78
CA ASP A 114 10.12 -8.88 2.05
C ASP A 114 10.96 -8.46 0.82
N ILE A 115 11.50 -9.43 0.09
CA ILE A 115 12.19 -9.17 -1.18
C ILE A 115 11.19 -8.67 -2.24
N GLU A 116 10.02 -9.32 -2.35
CA GLU A 116 8.94 -8.85 -3.23
C GLU A 116 8.50 -7.42 -2.84
N ALA A 117 8.35 -7.16 -1.55
CA ALA A 117 8.02 -5.84 -1.02
C ALA A 117 9.08 -4.78 -1.39
N LEU A 118 10.36 -5.10 -1.27
CA LEU A 118 11.47 -4.22 -1.66
C LEU A 118 11.37 -3.87 -3.15
N ASN A 119 11.22 -4.87 -4.01
CA ASN A 119 11.12 -4.69 -5.46
C ASN A 119 9.94 -3.78 -5.85
N ILE A 120 8.76 -4.06 -5.30
CA ILE A 120 7.55 -3.27 -5.54
C ILE A 120 7.72 -1.84 -5.05
N TYR A 121 8.14 -1.66 -3.79
CA TYR A 121 8.16 -0.36 -3.16
C TYR A 121 9.27 0.54 -3.73
N TYR A 122 10.43 -0.03 -4.04
CA TYR A 122 11.52 0.67 -4.71
C TYR A 122 11.08 1.21 -6.07
N THR A 123 10.44 0.35 -6.87
CA THR A 123 9.89 0.75 -8.18
C THR A 123 8.87 1.87 -8.03
N PHE A 124 7.95 1.74 -7.07
CA PHE A 124 6.96 2.77 -6.78
C PHE A 124 7.61 4.11 -6.40
N ILE A 125 8.60 4.13 -5.50
CA ILE A 125 9.29 5.37 -5.09
C ILE A 125 9.98 6.03 -6.28
N ARG A 126 10.68 5.25 -7.11
CA ARG A 126 11.32 5.77 -8.32
C ARG A 126 10.30 6.44 -9.25
N GLU A 127 9.20 5.77 -9.56
CA GLU A 127 8.15 6.35 -10.40
C GLU A 127 7.47 7.56 -9.76
N PHE A 128 7.28 7.52 -8.44
CA PHE A 128 6.65 8.58 -7.67
C PHE A 128 7.45 9.88 -7.75
N GLU A 129 8.76 9.80 -7.53
CA GLU A 129 9.66 10.95 -7.62
C GLU A 129 9.81 11.48 -9.04
N GLN A 130 9.97 10.59 -10.03
CA GLN A 130 10.02 11.00 -11.44
C GLN A 130 8.77 11.82 -11.84
N LYS A 131 7.59 11.41 -11.39
CA LYS A 131 6.33 12.14 -11.62
C LYS A 131 6.29 13.48 -10.89
N SER A 132 6.84 13.55 -9.67
CA SER A 132 6.86 14.78 -8.84
C SER A 132 7.74 15.88 -9.43
N PHE A 133 8.91 15.53 -9.97
CA PHE A 133 9.87 16.50 -10.49
C PHE A 133 9.68 16.88 -11.97
N LYS A 134 8.79 16.19 -12.72
CA LYS A 134 8.44 16.47 -14.13
C LYS A 134 9.63 16.50 -15.10
N GLU A 135 10.75 15.87 -14.76
CA GLU A 135 11.93 15.77 -15.63
C GLU A 135 12.04 14.34 -16.17
N GLU A 136 12.09 14.17 -17.49
CA GLU A 136 11.96 12.87 -18.15
C GLU A 136 13.16 11.92 -17.95
N LYS A 137 14.27 12.38 -17.36
CA LYS A 137 15.54 11.63 -17.29
C LYS A 137 16.20 11.60 -15.92
N ILE A 138 15.43 11.61 -14.83
CA ILE A 138 16.01 11.39 -13.50
C ILE A 138 16.23 9.89 -13.29
N GLU A 139 17.48 9.46 -13.22
CA GLU A 139 17.85 8.13 -12.72
C GLU A 139 17.94 8.15 -11.20
N LEU A 140 17.07 7.37 -10.55
CA LEU A 140 17.03 7.23 -9.09
C LEU A 140 17.55 5.86 -8.66
N VAL A 141 18.70 5.44 -9.23
CA VAL A 141 19.37 4.19 -8.85
C VAL A 141 20.46 4.49 -7.82
N ASP A 142 20.07 4.60 -6.55
CA ASP A 142 20.99 4.92 -5.44
C ASP A 142 20.81 3.97 -4.25
N TYR A 143 21.92 3.49 -3.68
CA TYR A 143 21.93 2.57 -2.53
C TYR A 143 21.26 3.19 -1.31
N ARG A 144 21.34 4.51 -1.12
CA ARG A 144 20.67 5.22 0.00
C ARG A 144 19.17 4.99 -0.01
N ILE A 145 18.54 4.98 -1.20
CA ILE A 145 17.11 4.69 -1.34
C ILE A 145 16.83 3.21 -1.00
N LYS A 146 17.65 2.30 -1.55
CA LYS A 146 17.52 0.85 -1.29
C LYS A 146 17.60 0.55 0.21
N ILE A 147 18.63 1.05 0.89
CA ILE A 147 18.84 0.86 2.33
C ILE A 147 17.70 1.48 3.14
N ALA A 148 17.23 2.68 2.80
CA ALA A 148 16.11 3.31 3.50
C ALA A 148 14.83 2.46 3.42
N ILE A 149 14.58 1.81 2.27
CA ILE A 149 13.43 0.91 2.09
C ILE A 149 13.62 -0.40 2.87
N GLN A 150 14.80 -0.99 2.86
CA GLN A 150 15.10 -2.18 3.67
C GLN A 150 14.88 -1.91 5.16
N ASN A 151 15.36 -0.76 5.65
CA ASN A 151 15.14 -0.32 7.01
C ASN A 151 13.65 -0.12 7.34
N LEU A 152 12.88 0.48 6.43
CA LEU A 152 11.42 0.59 6.55
C LEU A 152 10.78 -0.79 6.73
N ILE A 153 11.10 -1.75 5.87
CA ILE A 153 10.54 -3.11 5.91
C ILE A 153 10.88 -3.78 7.24
N MET A 154 12.16 -3.77 7.64
CA MET A 154 12.62 -4.40 8.88
C MET A 154 11.98 -3.78 10.13
N ARG A 155 11.93 -2.45 10.24
CA ARG A 155 11.40 -1.75 11.42
C ARG A 155 9.90 -1.94 11.57
N VAL A 156 9.17 -1.88 10.46
CA VAL A 156 7.72 -2.13 10.45
C VAL A 156 7.44 -3.60 10.78
N LYS A 157 8.17 -4.54 10.18
CA LYS A 157 8.02 -5.98 10.47
C LYS A 157 8.34 -6.29 11.93
N LYS A 158 9.37 -5.67 12.51
CA LYS A 158 9.69 -5.79 13.94
C LYS A 158 8.54 -5.33 14.85
N THR A 159 7.81 -4.29 14.43
CA THR A 159 6.74 -3.68 15.24
C THR A 159 5.39 -4.37 15.08
N PHE A 160 5.02 -4.71 13.84
CA PHE A 160 3.69 -5.24 13.51
C PHE A 160 3.68 -6.73 13.13
N GLY A 161 4.85 -7.36 13.02
CA GLY A 161 5.01 -8.76 12.62
C GLY A 161 5.02 -9.00 11.10
N TYR A 162 4.60 -8.02 10.31
CA TYR A 162 4.60 -8.06 8.85
C TYR A 162 4.76 -6.65 8.27
N PHE A 163 5.21 -6.57 7.02
CA PHE A 163 5.22 -5.34 6.23
C PHE A 163 4.16 -5.44 5.12
N ASP A 164 3.27 -4.46 5.07
CA ASP A 164 2.26 -4.32 4.02
C ASP A 164 2.72 -3.23 3.05
N THR A 165 3.18 -3.69 1.88
CA THR A 165 3.71 -2.83 0.83
C THR A 165 2.66 -1.87 0.30
N TYR A 166 1.41 -2.29 0.18
CA TYR A 166 0.36 -1.47 -0.42
C TYR A 166 -0.15 -0.43 0.57
N LEU A 167 -0.20 -0.78 1.85
CA LEU A 167 -0.42 0.19 2.91
C LEU A 167 0.70 1.25 2.93
N ALA A 168 1.97 0.84 2.75
CA ALA A 168 3.06 1.78 2.65
C ALA A 168 2.92 2.72 1.43
N ILE A 169 2.53 2.19 0.26
CA ILE A 169 2.24 2.99 -0.95
C ILE A 169 1.14 4.01 -0.69
N ASP A 170 0.04 3.58 -0.07
CA ASP A 170 -1.10 4.46 0.24
C ASP A 170 -0.70 5.55 1.24
N PHE A 171 0.08 5.22 2.26
CA PHE A 171 0.61 6.20 3.21
C PHE A 171 1.60 7.17 2.58
N THR A 172 2.41 6.74 1.62
CA THR A 172 3.28 7.64 0.85
C THR A 172 2.47 8.63 0.02
N LYS A 173 1.45 8.15 -0.69
CA LYS A 173 0.52 9.01 -1.43
C LYS A 173 -0.27 9.94 -0.51
N ALA A 174 -0.62 9.50 0.69
CA ALA A 174 -1.35 10.32 1.66
C ALA A 174 -0.46 11.40 2.28
N SER A 175 0.81 11.09 2.54
CA SER A 175 1.79 12.01 3.13
C SER A 175 2.08 13.23 2.26
N THR A 176 1.85 13.11 0.94
CA THR A 176 2.07 14.20 -0.02
C THR A 176 0.80 15.00 -0.38
N ARG A 177 -0.38 14.58 0.12
CA ARG A 177 -1.64 15.33 -0.09
C ARG A 177 -1.79 16.46 0.93
N LYS A 178 -2.39 17.58 0.52
CA LYS A 178 -2.69 18.74 1.38
C LYS A 178 -3.50 18.42 2.64
N ILE A 179 -4.40 17.43 2.57
CA ILE A 179 -5.32 17.09 3.68
C ILE A 179 -4.68 16.09 4.66
N GLY A 180 -3.51 15.51 4.31
CA GLY A 180 -2.70 14.64 5.16
C GLY A 180 -3.43 13.41 5.74
N PRO A 181 -2.72 12.54 6.46
CA PRO A 181 -3.33 11.47 7.25
C PRO A 181 -3.94 12.04 8.54
N LEU A 182 -5.02 11.44 9.03
CA LEU A 182 -5.61 11.80 10.32
C LEU A 182 -4.60 11.55 11.45
N ARG A 183 -4.54 12.45 12.45
CA ARG A 183 -3.62 12.33 13.61
C ARG A 183 -3.68 10.97 14.32
N ARG A 184 -4.87 10.36 14.35
CA ARG A 184 -5.10 9.03 14.94
C ARG A 184 -4.37 7.93 14.16
N ASP A 185 -4.41 7.98 12.83
CA ASP A 185 -3.76 7.00 11.96
C ASP A 185 -2.24 7.13 12.05
N ILE A 186 -1.73 8.36 12.11
CA ILE A 186 -0.29 8.62 12.33
C ILE A 186 0.18 7.98 13.63
N ARG A 187 -0.61 8.07 14.71
CA ARG A 187 -0.23 7.48 16.00
C ARG A 187 -0.24 5.96 15.95
N LYS A 188 -1.25 5.36 15.29
CA LYS A 188 -1.40 3.91 15.19
C LYS A 188 -0.32 3.28 14.30
N PHE A 189 0.00 3.93 13.19
CA PHE A 189 0.96 3.46 12.18
C PHE A 189 2.25 4.28 12.20
N ARG A 190 2.68 4.71 13.39
CA ARG A 190 3.81 5.65 13.56
C ARG A 190 5.08 5.17 12.85
N GLU A 191 5.40 3.88 12.96
CA GLU A 191 6.58 3.32 12.30
C GLU A 191 6.50 3.40 10.77
N TYR A 192 5.33 3.15 10.17
CA TYR A 192 5.16 3.38 8.73
C TYR A 192 5.45 4.85 8.39
N PHE A 193 4.73 5.79 9.01
CA PHE A 193 4.87 7.20 8.65
C PHE A 193 6.27 7.77 8.90
N THR A 194 6.94 7.32 9.97
CA THR A 194 8.30 7.80 10.29
C THR A 194 9.29 7.35 9.23
N ASN A 195 9.30 6.05 8.92
CA ASN A 195 10.26 5.48 7.98
C ASN A 195 9.90 5.82 6.50
N ILE A 196 8.61 5.95 6.16
CA ILE A 196 8.17 6.45 4.85
C ILE A 196 8.71 7.87 4.62
N ARG A 197 8.62 8.74 5.63
CA ARG A 197 9.13 10.10 5.52
C ARG A 197 10.64 10.12 5.30
N GLU A 198 11.37 9.22 5.93
CA GLU A 198 12.81 9.05 5.70
C GLU A 198 13.09 8.63 4.25
N VAL A 199 12.37 7.63 3.72
CA VAL A 199 12.50 7.20 2.33
C VAL A 199 12.23 8.35 1.35
N ILE A 200 11.13 9.10 1.54
CA ILE A 200 10.78 10.24 0.68
C ILE A 200 11.87 11.31 0.76
N ASN A 201 12.32 11.68 1.97
CA ASN A 201 13.36 12.69 2.14
C ASN A 201 14.67 12.29 1.44
N VAL A 202 15.08 11.02 1.56
CA VAL A 202 16.26 10.51 0.86
C VAL A 202 16.07 10.61 -0.64
N ALA A 203 14.94 10.10 -1.15
CA ALA A 203 14.65 10.12 -2.59
C ALA A 203 14.59 11.54 -3.17
N ASP A 204 13.99 12.49 -2.44
CA ASP A 204 13.95 13.92 -2.75
C ASP A 204 15.36 14.53 -2.86
N ILE A 205 16.27 14.16 -1.95
CA ILE A 205 17.66 14.63 -1.98
C ILE A 205 18.36 14.08 -3.22
N ILE A 206 18.23 12.79 -3.52
CA ILE A 206 18.83 12.17 -4.72
C ILE A 206 18.30 12.83 -5.98
N ALA A 207 16.98 13.02 -6.08
CA ALA A 207 16.35 13.63 -7.23
C ALA A 207 16.89 15.05 -7.47
N LYS A 208 17.04 15.85 -6.41
CA LYS A 208 17.63 17.20 -6.51
C LYS A 208 19.10 17.19 -6.92
N GLU A 209 19.90 16.28 -6.36
CA GLU A 209 21.30 16.09 -6.75
C GLU A 209 21.40 15.78 -8.25
N GLU A 210 20.56 14.87 -8.74
CA GLU A 210 20.58 14.43 -10.13
C GLU A 210 20.09 15.52 -11.09
N ILE A 211 19.02 16.24 -10.73
CA ILE A 211 18.56 17.42 -11.49
C ILE A 211 19.67 18.47 -11.58
N LEU A 212 20.41 18.70 -10.49
CA LEU A 212 21.52 19.66 -10.49
C LEU A 212 22.62 19.22 -11.46
N LYS A 213 23.00 17.93 -11.47
CA LYS A 213 23.97 17.39 -12.44
C LYS A 213 23.51 17.57 -13.88
N ILE A 214 22.25 17.24 -14.17
CA ILE A 214 21.67 17.40 -15.52
C ILE A 214 21.72 18.87 -15.96
N ARG A 215 21.37 19.80 -15.07
CA ARG A 215 21.44 21.24 -15.36
C ARG A 215 22.86 21.71 -15.59
N GLN A 216 23.82 21.25 -14.79
CA GLN A 216 25.24 21.59 -14.97
C GLN A 216 25.82 21.05 -16.27
N ALA A 217 25.41 19.85 -16.70
CA ALA A 217 25.80 19.28 -17.98
C ALA A 217 25.29 20.13 -19.16
N LYS A 218 24.02 20.54 -19.13
CA LYS A 218 23.41 21.40 -20.16
C LYS A 218 24.02 22.80 -20.28
N VAL A 219 24.65 23.32 -19.23
CA VAL A 219 25.31 24.64 -19.26
C VAL A 219 26.73 24.56 -19.84
N LYS A 220 27.30 23.35 -19.92
CA LYS A 220 28.64 23.11 -20.49
C LYS A 220 28.61 22.77 -22.00
N GLU A 221 27.43 22.51 -22.55
CA GLU A 221 27.17 22.37 -23.99
C GLU A 221 26.85 23.73 -24.63
#